data_AF-A0A8C9IXA3-F1
#
_entry.id   AF-A0A8C9IXA3-F1
#
_cell.length_a   1.000
_cell.length_b   1.000
_cell.length_c   1.000
_cell.angle_alpha   90.00
_cell.angle_beta   90.00
_cell.angle_gamma   90.00
#
_symmetry.space_group_name_H-M   'P 1'
#
loop_
_entity.id
_entity.type
_entity.pdbx_description
1 polymer ?
#
loop_
_entity_poly.entity_id
_entity_poly.type
_entity_poly.pdbx_seq_one_letter_code
_entity_poly.pdbx_strand_id
1 'polypeptide(L)'
;MRMLPWLLAFSILGLQAWDTPTVVSRKEWGARPLACRALLTLPVAYIITDQLPGMQCQEQSICNQLLRGLQSHSIYTIGWCDVAYNFLVGDDGRVYEGVGWNIQGLHTEGYNNISLGIAFFGNKIGSSPSPAALSAAEGLISYAIQKGHLSPRYIQPLLLKEETCLDPQHPVMPRKVCPNIIKRSVWEARETHCPKMNLPAKYVIIIHTAGTSCTVSTDCQTVVRNIQSFHMDTRNFCDIGYHFLVGQDGGVYEGVGWHVEGSHTYGFNDIALGIAFIGYFVEKPPNAAALEAAQDLIQCAVVEGYLTPNYLLVGHSDVVNILSPGQALYNIISTWPHFKH
;
A
#
# COMPACT_ATOMS: atom_id res chain seq x y z
N MET A 1 -0.29 13.89 -10.06
CA MET A 1 -0.37 13.56 -11.51
C MET A 1 -1.46 12.51 -11.66
N ARG A 2 -2.50 12.77 -12.47
CA ARG A 2 -3.73 11.96 -12.55
C ARG A 2 -3.41 10.50 -12.90
N MET A 3 -3.87 9.55 -12.09
CA MET A 3 -4.06 8.17 -12.55
C MET A 3 -5.08 8.16 -13.69
N LEU A 4 -4.83 7.26 -14.65
CA LEU A 4 -5.66 7.04 -15.84
C LEU A 4 -7.07 6.58 -15.41
N PRO A 5 -8.14 7.26 -15.86
CA PRO A 5 -9.52 7.02 -15.41
C PRO A 5 -10.20 5.76 -15.99
N TRP A 6 -9.44 4.78 -16.52
CA TRP A 6 -10.02 3.77 -17.41
C TRP A 6 -10.50 2.47 -16.73
N LEU A 7 -10.26 2.29 -15.43
CA LEU A 7 -10.85 1.18 -14.67
C LEU A 7 -12.24 1.51 -14.09
N LEU A 8 -12.80 2.69 -14.41
CA LEU A 8 -14.11 3.17 -13.95
C LEU A 8 -15.17 3.10 -15.06
N ALA A 9 -15.43 1.91 -15.59
CA ALA A 9 -16.69 1.46 -16.20
C ALA A 9 -16.51 -0.06 -16.45
N PHE A 10 -17.35 -0.99 -16.03
CA PHE A 10 -18.77 -1.10 -16.35
C PHE A 10 -19.50 -2.01 -15.37
N SER A 11 -20.66 -1.54 -14.95
CA SER A 11 -21.80 -2.32 -14.50
C SER A 11 -22.38 -3.16 -15.65
N ILE A 12 -22.60 -4.45 -15.37
CA ILE A 12 -23.68 -5.32 -15.88
C ILE A 12 -24.12 -5.02 -17.32
N LEU A 13 -23.45 -5.59 -18.34
CA LEU A 13 -24.02 -5.89 -19.66
C LEU A 13 -23.04 -6.79 -20.43
N GLY A 14 -23.45 -8.03 -20.71
CA GLY A 14 -22.82 -8.91 -21.71
C GLY A 14 -21.78 -9.90 -21.17
N LEU A 15 -22.20 -11.16 -20.99
CA LEU A 15 -21.31 -12.32 -20.94
C LEU A 15 -20.61 -12.48 -22.31
N GLN A 16 -19.53 -11.73 -22.54
CA GLN A 16 -18.51 -12.18 -23.48
C GLN A 16 -17.68 -13.22 -22.75
N ALA A 17 -17.59 -14.43 -23.32
CA ALA A 17 -16.61 -15.41 -22.88
C ALA A 17 -15.23 -14.76 -23.03
N TRP A 18 -14.61 -14.42 -21.90
CA TRP A 18 -13.26 -13.91 -21.91
C TRP A 18 -12.35 -15.08 -22.24
N ASP A 19 -11.78 -15.05 -23.46
CA ASP A 19 -10.85 -16.06 -23.92
C ASP A 19 -9.73 -16.24 -22.90
N THR A 20 -9.28 -17.48 -22.75
CA THR A 20 -8.18 -17.82 -21.84
C THR A 20 -6.97 -16.93 -22.21
N PRO A 21 -6.36 -16.20 -21.26
CA PRO A 21 -5.24 -15.34 -21.59
C PRO A 21 -4.16 -16.17 -22.28
N THR A 22 -3.73 -15.72 -23.46
CA THR A 22 -2.65 -16.39 -24.18
C THR A 22 -1.35 -16.08 -23.47
N VAL A 23 -0.94 -16.98 -22.58
CA VAL A 23 0.31 -16.89 -21.83
C VAL A 23 1.42 -17.58 -22.62
N VAL A 24 2.46 -16.83 -22.97
CA VAL A 24 3.72 -17.36 -23.49
C VAL A 24 4.42 -18.06 -22.33
N SER A 25 4.43 -19.38 -22.38
CA SER A 25 5.01 -20.22 -21.32
C SER A 25 6.52 -20.03 -21.19
N ARG A 26 7.06 -20.43 -20.04
CA ARG A 26 8.51 -20.48 -19.82
C ARG A 26 9.28 -21.19 -20.92
N LYS A 27 8.72 -22.28 -21.45
CA LYS A 27 9.33 -23.03 -22.55
C LYS A 27 9.37 -22.20 -23.84
N GLU A 28 8.30 -21.49 -24.15
CA GLU A 28 8.17 -20.73 -25.40
C GLU A 28 9.08 -19.50 -25.45
N TRP A 29 9.25 -18.78 -24.35
CA TRP A 29 10.18 -17.64 -24.32
C TRP A 29 11.64 -18.05 -24.09
N GLY A 30 11.90 -19.35 -23.83
CA GLY A 30 13.24 -19.90 -23.68
C GLY A 30 13.84 -19.65 -22.29
N ALA A 31 13.02 -19.81 -21.25
CA ALA A 31 13.43 -19.69 -19.86
C ALA A 31 14.46 -20.74 -19.45
N ARG A 32 15.36 -20.34 -18.56
CA ARG A 32 16.15 -21.28 -17.76
C ARG A 32 15.23 -22.06 -16.80
N PRO A 33 15.68 -23.21 -16.28
CA PRO A 33 14.94 -23.93 -15.25
C PRO A 33 14.64 -23.03 -14.04
N LEU A 34 13.40 -23.07 -13.55
CA LEU A 34 12.96 -22.30 -12.40
C LEU A 34 13.66 -22.80 -11.12
N ALA A 35 14.40 -21.91 -10.44
CA ALA A 35 15.10 -22.25 -9.20
C ALA A 35 14.35 -21.78 -7.94
N CYS A 36 13.35 -20.90 -8.06
CA CYS A 36 12.53 -20.45 -6.93
C CYS A 36 11.67 -21.60 -6.39
N ARG A 37 11.62 -21.74 -5.06
CA ARG A 37 10.95 -22.87 -4.39
C ARG A 37 9.86 -22.46 -3.39
N ALA A 38 9.85 -21.20 -2.96
CA ALA A 38 8.85 -20.71 -2.03
C ALA A 38 7.47 -20.74 -2.71
N LEU A 39 6.47 -21.27 -2.00
CA LEU A 39 5.12 -21.43 -2.52
C LEU A 39 4.19 -20.33 -2.01
N LEU A 40 3.27 -19.89 -2.87
CA LEU A 40 2.18 -19.01 -2.46
C LEU A 40 1.09 -19.81 -1.75
N THR A 41 0.45 -19.17 -0.76
CA THR A 41 -0.84 -19.65 -0.23
C THR A 41 -1.95 -18.99 -1.04
N LEU A 42 -2.68 -19.79 -1.81
CA LEU A 42 -3.74 -19.31 -2.71
C LEU A 42 -5.13 -19.40 -2.06
N PRO A 43 -6.08 -18.51 -2.41
CA PRO A 43 -5.90 -17.35 -3.28
C PRO A 43 -5.07 -16.26 -2.59
N VAL A 44 -4.19 -15.59 -3.34
CA VAL A 44 -3.52 -14.39 -2.80
C VAL A 44 -4.50 -13.23 -2.70
N ALA A 45 -4.25 -12.30 -1.79
CA ALA A 45 -5.11 -11.15 -1.56
C ALA A 45 -4.68 -9.90 -2.34
N TYR A 46 -3.50 -9.90 -2.97
CA TYR A 46 -2.93 -8.71 -3.57
C TYR A 46 -2.44 -8.91 -5.00
N ILE A 47 -2.50 -7.84 -5.79
CA ILE A 47 -1.74 -7.69 -7.04
C ILE A 47 -0.75 -6.57 -6.84
N ILE A 48 0.51 -6.85 -7.15
CA ILE A 48 1.53 -5.81 -7.29
C ILE A 48 1.82 -5.62 -8.77
N THR A 49 1.69 -4.38 -9.24
CA THR A 49 2.09 -4.00 -10.60
C THR A 49 3.36 -3.16 -10.60
N ASP A 50 4.28 -3.48 -11.49
CA ASP A 50 5.48 -2.68 -11.71
C ASP A 50 5.69 -2.40 -13.21
N GLN A 51 6.52 -1.41 -13.53
CA GLN A 51 6.89 -1.05 -14.89
C GLN A 51 8.40 -1.20 -15.06
N LEU A 52 8.83 -1.99 -16.04
CA LEU A 52 10.23 -2.24 -16.39
C LEU A 52 10.67 -1.30 -17.52
N PRO A 53 11.33 -0.17 -17.20
CA PRO A 53 11.72 0.81 -18.21
C PRO A 53 12.88 0.28 -19.05
N GLY A 54 12.87 0.58 -20.35
CA GLY A 54 13.90 0.12 -21.28
C GLY A 54 13.68 -1.30 -21.80
N MET A 55 12.54 -1.94 -21.48
CA MET A 55 12.18 -3.27 -21.96
C MET A 55 11.15 -3.26 -23.09
N GLN A 56 11.04 -2.15 -23.83
CA GLN A 56 10.03 -2.00 -24.87
C GLN A 56 10.18 -3.06 -25.99
N CYS A 57 9.08 -3.71 -26.37
CA CYS A 57 9.07 -4.70 -27.46
C CYS A 57 7.71 -4.76 -28.16
N GLN A 58 7.70 -4.90 -29.49
CA GLN A 58 6.48 -5.01 -30.30
C GLN A 58 6.31 -6.39 -30.96
N GLU A 59 7.38 -7.18 -30.97
CA GLU A 59 7.38 -8.54 -31.51
C GLU A 59 7.75 -9.54 -30.41
N GLN A 60 7.06 -10.68 -30.39
CA GLN A 60 7.28 -11.72 -29.40
C GLN A 60 8.74 -12.20 -29.35
N SER A 61 9.43 -12.28 -30.49
CA SER A 61 10.85 -12.65 -30.57
C SER A 61 11.75 -11.70 -29.77
N ILE A 62 11.48 -10.39 -29.82
CA ILE A 62 12.20 -9.35 -29.11
C ILE A 62 11.83 -9.36 -27.62
N CYS A 63 10.54 -9.49 -27.29
CA CYS A 63 10.08 -9.64 -25.91
C CYS A 63 10.74 -10.85 -25.23
N ASN A 64 10.79 -11.99 -25.91
CA ASN A 64 11.48 -13.20 -25.45
C ASN A 64 12.97 -12.93 -25.17
N GLN A 65 13.65 -12.19 -26.06
CA GLN A 65 15.07 -11.86 -25.88
C GLN A 65 15.30 -10.95 -24.66
N LEU A 66 14.49 -9.92 -24.50
CA LEU A 66 14.56 -9.02 -23.35
C LEU A 66 14.26 -9.75 -22.05
N LEU A 67 13.27 -10.63 -22.02
CA LEU A 67 12.93 -11.43 -20.84
C LEU A 67 14.06 -12.39 -20.44
N ARG A 68 14.74 -13.03 -21.40
CA ARG A 68 15.95 -13.82 -21.12
C ARG A 68 17.10 -12.97 -20.56
N GLY A 69 17.24 -11.74 -21.06
CA GLY A 69 18.18 -10.75 -20.54
C GLY A 69 17.88 -10.39 -19.08
N LEU A 70 16.61 -10.08 -18.79
CA LEU A 70 16.12 -9.81 -17.44
C LEU A 70 16.38 -11.00 -16.50
N GLN A 71 16.00 -12.21 -16.88
CA GLN A 71 16.27 -13.42 -16.10
C GLN A 71 17.76 -13.60 -15.81
N SER A 72 18.61 -13.35 -16.81
CA SER A 72 20.07 -13.47 -16.63
C SER A 72 20.60 -12.41 -15.66
N HIS A 73 20.11 -11.18 -15.75
CA HIS A 73 20.48 -10.11 -14.82
C HIS A 73 20.01 -10.40 -13.39
N SER A 74 18.76 -10.82 -13.19
CA SER A 74 18.23 -11.20 -11.88
C SER A 74 19.05 -12.30 -11.22
N ILE A 75 19.42 -13.36 -11.97
CA ILE A 75 20.19 -14.49 -11.42
C ILE A 75 21.65 -14.12 -11.16
N TYR A 76 22.33 -13.53 -12.15
CA TYR A 76 23.79 -13.38 -12.08
C TYR A 76 24.27 -12.06 -11.50
N THR A 77 23.44 -11.02 -11.50
CA THR A 77 23.80 -9.71 -10.98
C THR A 77 23.13 -9.43 -9.64
N ILE A 78 21.83 -9.70 -9.52
CA ILE A 78 21.07 -9.41 -8.29
C ILE A 78 21.14 -10.59 -7.30
N GLY A 79 21.35 -11.82 -7.78
CA GLY A 79 21.43 -13.02 -6.94
C GLY A 79 20.06 -13.63 -6.61
N TRP A 80 19.03 -13.27 -7.37
CA TRP A 80 17.69 -13.85 -7.23
C TRP A 80 17.59 -15.24 -7.85
N CYS A 81 16.58 -16.01 -7.43
CA CYS A 81 16.36 -17.36 -7.94
C CYS A 81 15.80 -17.41 -9.37
N ASP A 82 15.18 -16.32 -9.84
CA ASP A 82 14.66 -16.14 -11.19
C ASP A 82 14.29 -14.65 -11.41
N VAL A 83 13.53 -14.34 -12.47
CA VAL A 83 12.78 -13.08 -12.56
C VAL A 83 11.89 -12.90 -11.34
N ALA A 84 11.76 -11.66 -10.86
CA ALA A 84 11.02 -11.38 -9.63
C ALA A 84 9.51 -11.58 -9.72
N TYR A 85 8.91 -11.44 -10.91
CA TYR A 85 7.46 -11.34 -11.06
C TYR A 85 6.83 -12.68 -11.43
N ASN A 86 5.58 -12.88 -11.01
CA ASN A 86 4.79 -14.05 -11.41
C ASN A 86 4.49 -14.03 -12.90
N PHE A 87 4.15 -12.86 -13.44
CA PHE A 87 3.85 -12.63 -14.85
C PHE A 87 4.43 -11.31 -15.34
N LEU A 88 4.72 -11.25 -16.64
CA LEU A 88 5.14 -10.02 -17.30
C LEU A 88 4.24 -9.77 -18.51
N VAL A 89 4.08 -8.51 -18.91
CA VAL A 89 3.22 -8.13 -20.03
C VAL A 89 4.01 -7.27 -21.00
N GLY A 90 4.16 -7.76 -22.23
CA GLY A 90 4.86 -7.05 -23.30
C GLY A 90 3.99 -5.99 -23.95
N ASP A 91 4.61 -4.98 -24.59
CA ASP A 91 3.84 -3.99 -25.35
C ASP A 91 3.15 -4.62 -26.58
N ASP A 92 3.56 -5.84 -26.97
CA ASP A 92 2.96 -6.71 -27.97
C ASP A 92 1.59 -7.31 -27.54
N GLY A 93 1.14 -7.01 -26.32
CA GLY A 93 -0.15 -7.46 -25.79
C GLY A 93 -0.17 -8.92 -25.36
N ARG A 94 1.01 -9.55 -25.14
CA ARG A 94 1.10 -10.92 -24.63
C ARG A 94 1.49 -10.94 -23.16
N VAL A 95 1.00 -11.95 -22.46
CA VAL A 95 1.44 -12.27 -21.11
C VAL A 95 2.57 -13.30 -21.20
N TYR A 96 3.64 -13.08 -20.46
CA TYR A 96 4.79 -13.96 -20.35
C TYR A 96 4.83 -14.57 -18.95
N GLU A 97 4.97 -15.89 -18.88
CA GLU A 97 5.07 -16.60 -17.60
C GLU A 97 6.41 -16.33 -16.93
N GLY A 98 6.40 -15.69 -15.76
CA GLY A 98 7.55 -15.51 -14.89
C GLY A 98 7.74 -16.71 -13.97
N VAL A 99 7.65 -16.51 -12.65
CA VAL A 99 7.66 -17.65 -11.70
C VAL A 99 6.33 -18.42 -11.66
N GLY A 100 5.27 -17.89 -12.28
CA GLY A 100 3.99 -18.58 -12.43
C GLY A 100 3.05 -18.45 -11.22
N TRP A 101 1.96 -19.22 -11.21
CA TRP A 101 0.84 -19.05 -10.28
C TRP A 101 1.10 -19.47 -8.84
N ASN A 102 1.95 -20.48 -8.63
CA ASN A 102 2.06 -21.16 -7.34
C ASN A 102 3.34 -20.78 -6.58
N ILE A 103 4.22 -20.01 -7.21
CA ILE A 103 5.56 -19.72 -6.70
C ILE A 103 5.58 -18.27 -6.24
N GLN A 104 6.11 -18.05 -5.04
CA GLN A 104 6.30 -16.71 -4.50
C GLN A 104 7.36 -15.97 -5.34
N GLY A 105 7.00 -14.77 -5.76
CA GLY A 105 7.91 -13.84 -6.44
C GLY A 105 8.91 -13.18 -5.50
N LEU A 106 9.72 -12.29 -6.07
CA LEU A 106 10.69 -11.43 -5.39
C LEU A 106 10.46 -9.95 -5.77
N HIS A 107 9.24 -9.60 -6.15
CA HIS A 107 8.88 -8.30 -6.73
C HIS A 107 8.70 -7.18 -5.71
N THR A 108 8.31 -7.48 -4.46
CA THR A 108 8.12 -6.45 -3.43
C THR A 108 8.26 -7.03 -2.03
N GLU A 109 9.24 -6.53 -1.28
CA GLU A 109 9.44 -6.89 0.12
C GLU A 109 8.15 -6.65 0.93
N GLY A 110 7.80 -7.57 1.82
CA GLY A 110 6.55 -7.54 2.59
C GLY A 110 5.30 -8.06 1.85
N TYR A 111 5.31 -8.11 0.52
CA TYR A 111 4.16 -8.59 -0.27
C TYR A 111 4.41 -9.89 -1.03
N ASN A 112 5.66 -10.32 -1.18
CA ASN A 112 6.06 -11.47 -2.01
C ASN A 112 5.25 -12.75 -1.75
N ASN A 113 4.90 -13.05 -0.49
CA ASN A 113 4.21 -14.29 -0.09
C ASN A 113 2.66 -14.20 -0.15
N ILE A 114 2.10 -13.01 -0.34
CA ILE A 114 0.66 -12.74 -0.29
C ILE A 114 0.14 -12.04 -1.55
N SER A 115 0.95 -11.96 -2.61
CA SER A 115 0.61 -11.23 -3.83
C SER A 115 1.07 -11.94 -5.10
N LEU A 116 0.43 -11.60 -6.21
CA LEU A 116 0.94 -11.86 -7.56
C LEU A 116 1.63 -10.58 -8.07
N GLY A 117 2.89 -10.71 -8.50
CA GLY A 117 3.62 -9.66 -9.20
C GLY A 117 3.37 -9.68 -10.70
N ILE A 118 2.95 -8.55 -11.28
CA ILE A 118 2.76 -8.34 -12.72
C ILE A 118 3.62 -7.17 -13.17
N ALA A 119 4.62 -7.42 -14.01
CA ALA A 119 5.48 -6.38 -14.55
C ALA A 119 5.12 -6.02 -16.00
N PHE A 120 4.97 -4.74 -16.30
CA PHE A 120 4.76 -4.25 -17.65
C PHE A 120 6.08 -3.83 -18.28
N PHE A 121 6.35 -4.29 -19.50
CA PHE A 121 7.43 -3.73 -20.31
C PHE A 121 7.09 -2.30 -20.71
N GLY A 122 8.10 -1.44 -20.77
CA GLY A 122 7.90 -0.04 -21.08
C GLY A 122 9.15 0.70 -21.51
N ASN A 123 8.96 1.94 -21.94
CA ASN A 123 10.02 2.79 -22.50
C ASN A 123 10.70 3.70 -21.47
N LYS A 124 9.91 4.36 -20.62
CA LYS A 124 10.31 5.39 -19.67
C LYS A 124 9.48 5.26 -18.41
N ILE A 125 10.09 5.55 -17.28
CA ILE A 125 9.40 5.59 -15.99
C ILE A 125 8.21 6.55 -16.10
N GLY A 126 7.01 6.05 -15.77
CA GLY A 126 5.79 6.87 -15.69
C GLY A 126 5.00 6.99 -16.99
N SER A 127 5.42 6.33 -18.07
CA SER A 127 4.54 6.14 -19.23
C SER A 127 3.49 5.06 -18.97
N SER A 128 2.28 5.23 -19.52
CA SER A 128 1.25 4.20 -19.45
C SER A 128 1.64 2.98 -20.29
N PRO A 129 1.37 1.74 -19.84
CA PRO A 129 1.40 0.56 -20.71
C PRO A 129 0.50 0.75 -21.94
N SER A 130 0.80 0.01 -23.02
CA SER A 130 -0.02 0.04 -24.22
C SER A 130 -1.45 -0.48 -23.95
N PRO A 131 -2.47 -0.05 -24.71
CA PRO A 131 -3.83 -0.59 -24.55
C PRO A 131 -3.90 -2.12 -24.69
N ALA A 132 -3.05 -2.69 -25.56
CA ALA A 132 -2.94 -4.14 -25.73
C ALA A 132 -2.38 -4.81 -24.47
N ALA A 133 -1.34 -4.23 -23.85
CA ALA A 133 -0.79 -4.72 -22.60
C ALA A 133 -1.81 -4.62 -21.44
N LEU A 134 -2.56 -3.52 -21.36
CA LEU A 134 -3.62 -3.36 -20.36
C LEU A 134 -4.70 -4.43 -20.52
N SER A 135 -5.20 -4.65 -21.74
CA SER A 135 -6.20 -5.69 -22.02
C SER A 135 -5.69 -7.10 -21.71
N ALA A 136 -4.41 -7.38 -22.00
CA ALA A 136 -3.78 -8.66 -21.67
C ALA A 136 -3.69 -8.88 -20.16
N ALA A 137 -3.33 -7.85 -19.40
CA ALA A 137 -3.31 -7.89 -17.95
C ALA A 137 -4.72 -8.08 -17.36
N GLU A 138 -5.73 -7.39 -17.87
CA GLU A 138 -7.13 -7.57 -17.46
C GLU A 138 -7.60 -9.01 -17.66
N GLY A 139 -7.30 -9.60 -18.83
CA GLY A 139 -7.60 -11.01 -19.10
C GLY A 139 -6.89 -11.95 -18.12
N LEU A 140 -5.62 -11.67 -17.80
CA LEU A 140 -4.85 -12.44 -16.81
C LEU A 140 -5.44 -12.37 -15.40
N ILE A 141 -5.77 -11.16 -14.93
CA ILE A 141 -6.34 -10.92 -13.60
C ILE A 141 -7.69 -11.64 -13.48
N SER A 142 -8.51 -11.53 -14.52
CA SER A 142 -9.82 -12.18 -14.56
C SER A 142 -9.70 -13.71 -14.50
N TYR A 143 -8.75 -14.27 -15.24
CA TYR A 143 -8.42 -15.69 -15.17
C TYR A 143 -7.93 -16.09 -13.77
N ALA A 144 -7.07 -15.28 -13.15
CA ALA A 144 -6.56 -15.54 -11.80
C ALA A 144 -7.69 -15.62 -10.76
N ILE A 145 -8.68 -14.73 -10.86
CA ILE A 145 -9.86 -14.74 -9.99
C ILE A 145 -10.70 -16.00 -10.25
N GLN A 146 -10.99 -16.30 -11.52
CA GLN A 146 -11.81 -17.44 -11.91
C GLN A 146 -11.21 -18.78 -11.45
N LYS A 147 -9.88 -18.91 -11.49
CA LYS A 147 -9.16 -20.13 -11.09
C LYS A 147 -8.79 -20.19 -9.61
N GLY A 148 -9.14 -19.17 -8.82
CA GLY A 148 -8.84 -19.12 -7.39
C GLY A 148 -7.37 -18.89 -7.07
N HIS A 149 -6.59 -18.35 -8.02
CA HIS A 149 -5.24 -17.85 -7.75
C HIS A 149 -5.28 -16.50 -7.05
N LEU A 150 -6.27 -15.68 -7.35
CA LEU A 150 -6.45 -14.33 -6.81
C LEU A 150 -7.83 -14.19 -6.16
N SER A 151 -7.88 -13.50 -5.02
CA SER A 151 -9.13 -13.16 -4.36
C SER A 151 -10.01 -12.29 -5.27
N PRO A 152 -11.33 -12.55 -5.37
CA PRO A 152 -12.27 -11.62 -6.04
C PRO A 152 -12.32 -10.23 -5.40
N ARG A 153 -11.81 -10.08 -4.18
CA ARG A 153 -11.67 -8.81 -3.44
C ARG A 153 -10.21 -8.41 -3.30
N TYR A 154 -9.40 -8.71 -4.31
CA TYR A 154 -7.98 -8.40 -4.26
C TYR A 154 -7.74 -6.89 -4.09
N ILE A 155 -6.60 -6.57 -3.51
CA ILE A 155 -6.15 -5.20 -3.29
C ILE A 155 -4.94 -4.96 -4.19
N GLN A 156 -4.99 -3.90 -4.98
CA GLN A 156 -3.83 -3.39 -5.68
C GLN A 156 -3.33 -2.18 -4.87
N PRO A 157 -2.33 -2.37 -3.99
CA PRO A 157 -1.79 -1.26 -3.26
C PRO A 157 -1.09 -0.35 -4.26
N LEU A 158 -1.26 0.95 -4.08
CA LEU A 158 -0.38 1.93 -4.69
C LEU A 158 0.97 1.76 -3.97
N LEU A 159 1.87 1.01 -4.59
CA LEU A 159 3.23 0.93 -4.09
C LEU A 159 3.97 2.17 -4.57
N LEU A 160 4.40 2.97 -3.61
CA LEU A 160 5.42 3.99 -3.82
C LEU A 160 6.64 3.29 -4.43
N LYS A 161 7.10 3.74 -5.61
CA LYS A 161 8.34 3.20 -6.19
C LYS A 161 9.50 3.43 -5.22
N GLU A 162 10.31 2.39 -4.99
CA GLU A 162 11.51 2.49 -4.17
C GLU A 162 12.52 3.53 -4.71
N GLU A 163 12.82 4.48 -3.82
CA GLU A 163 14.10 5.04 -3.42
C GLU A 163 15.18 5.41 -4.46
N THR A 164 15.35 6.73 -4.64
CA THR A 164 16.66 7.33 -4.33
C THR A 164 16.58 7.94 -2.93
N CYS A 165 17.37 7.41 -1.99
CA CYS A 165 17.65 8.09 -0.74
C CYS A 165 18.46 9.35 -1.04
N LEU A 166 17.78 10.44 -1.39
CA LEU A 166 18.34 11.75 -1.12
C LEU A 166 18.22 11.92 0.39
N ASP A 167 19.31 11.65 1.10
CA ASP A 167 19.57 12.27 2.39
C ASP A 167 19.54 13.78 2.18
N PRO A 168 18.53 14.51 2.69
CA PRO A 168 18.67 15.93 2.86
C PRO A 168 19.24 16.12 4.26
N GLN A 169 20.54 16.40 4.34
CA GLN A 169 21.09 17.12 5.49
C GLN A 169 20.34 18.44 5.64
N HIS A 170 19.27 18.48 6.43
CA HIS A 170 18.53 19.69 6.75
C HIS A 170 17.91 19.60 8.16
N PRO A 171 17.70 20.76 8.80
CA PRO A 171 18.13 21.01 10.16
C PRO A 171 17.27 20.30 11.19
N VAL A 172 17.92 19.85 12.26
CA VAL A 172 17.28 19.43 13.50
C VAL A 172 16.35 20.55 13.98
N MET A 173 15.05 20.38 13.74
CA MET A 173 14.01 21.22 14.31
C MET A 173 14.15 21.14 15.84
N PRO A 174 14.07 22.28 16.56
CA PRO A 174 14.33 22.31 18.00
C PRO A 174 13.37 21.38 18.75
N ARG A 175 13.92 20.61 19.69
CA ARG A 175 13.22 19.66 20.57
C ARG A 175 11.91 20.26 21.11
N LYS A 176 10.79 19.90 20.50
CA LYS A 176 9.49 19.99 21.14
C LYS A 176 9.30 18.70 21.95
N VAL A 177 8.86 18.87 23.18
CA VAL A 177 8.44 17.77 24.05
C VAL A 177 7.35 17.00 23.31
N CYS A 178 7.37 15.66 23.37
CA CYS A 178 6.30 14.81 22.87
C CYS A 178 4.92 15.41 23.23
N PRO A 179 3.94 15.43 22.31
CA PRO A 179 2.65 16.01 22.61
C PRO A 179 2.03 15.28 23.81
N ASN A 180 1.17 15.97 24.56
CA ASN A 180 0.44 15.31 25.62
C ASN A 180 -0.55 14.30 25.01
N ILE A 181 -0.22 13.02 25.09
CA ILE A 181 -1.06 11.93 24.60
C ILE A 181 -2.13 11.62 25.65
N ILE A 182 -3.41 11.82 25.29
CA ILE A 182 -4.57 11.42 26.08
C ILE A 182 -4.62 9.89 26.07
N LYS A 183 -4.20 9.30 27.20
CA LYS A 183 -4.09 7.86 27.38
C LYS A 183 -5.44 7.15 27.27
N ARG A 184 -5.39 5.86 26.92
CA ARG A 184 -6.54 4.94 26.88
C ARG A 184 -7.45 5.00 28.10
N SER A 185 -6.88 5.10 29.30
CA SER A 185 -7.65 5.16 30.54
C SER A 185 -8.51 6.43 30.67
N VAL A 186 -8.11 7.53 30.03
CA VAL A 186 -8.82 8.83 30.14
C VAL A 186 -10.13 8.81 29.36
N TRP A 187 -10.14 8.16 28.18
CA TRP A 187 -11.36 8.00 27.38
C TRP A 187 -12.10 6.67 27.66
N GLU A 188 -11.72 5.96 28.73
CA GLU A 188 -12.34 4.70 29.16
C GLU A 188 -12.27 3.58 28.11
N ALA A 189 -11.09 3.38 27.52
CA ALA A 189 -10.86 2.33 26.54
C ALA A 189 -11.15 0.93 27.11
N ARG A 190 -11.81 0.10 26.31
CA ARG A 190 -11.84 -1.36 26.54
C ARG A 190 -10.45 -1.98 26.35
N GLU A 191 -10.25 -3.18 26.88
CA GLU A 191 -8.99 -3.91 26.69
C GLU A 191 -8.76 -4.31 25.23
N THR A 192 -7.51 -4.26 24.80
CA THR A 192 -7.09 -4.68 23.47
C THR A 192 -6.78 -6.17 23.45
N HIS A 193 -7.15 -6.84 22.36
CA HIS A 193 -6.78 -8.24 22.10
C HIS A 193 -5.94 -8.36 20.82
N CYS A 194 -5.40 -7.23 20.34
CA CYS A 194 -4.58 -7.18 19.14
C CYS A 194 -3.17 -7.75 19.42
N PRO A 195 -2.50 -8.28 18.38
CA PRO A 195 -1.12 -8.72 18.51
C PRO A 195 -0.17 -7.54 18.75
N LYS A 196 1.06 -7.85 19.15
CA LYS A 196 2.12 -6.84 19.33
C LYS A 196 2.63 -6.35 17.98
N MET A 197 2.96 -5.07 17.91
CA MET A 197 3.59 -4.46 16.74
C MET A 197 5.09 -4.74 16.69
N ASN A 198 5.63 -4.92 15.48
CA ASN A 198 7.07 -4.91 15.26
C ASN A 198 7.58 -3.48 15.10
N LEU A 199 8.52 -3.07 15.95
CA LEU A 199 9.07 -1.71 15.98
C LEU A 199 10.58 -1.72 15.64
N PRO A 200 11.12 -0.60 15.11
CA PRO A 200 10.41 0.63 14.75
C PRO A 200 9.54 0.45 13.50
N ALA A 201 8.42 1.16 13.44
CA ALA A 201 7.60 1.24 12.25
C ALA A 201 8.37 1.91 11.10
N LYS A 202 8.01 1.58 9.86
CA LYS A 202 8.61 2.13 8.63
C LYS A 202 7.74 3.20 7.96
N TYR A 203 6.43 3.18 8.22
CA TYR A 203 5.46 4.06 7.58
C TYR A 203 4.63 4.84 8.59
N VAL A 204 4.19 6.02 8.18
CA VAL A 204 3.07 6.75 8.78
C VAL A 204 1.96 6.86 7.76
N ILE A 205 0.77 6.37 8.09
CA ILE A 205 -0.40 6.44 7.22
C ILE A 205 -1.39 7.42 7.82
N ILE A 206 -1.62 8.53 7.11
CA ILE A 206 -2.58 9.55 7.51
C ILE A 206 -3.98 9.17 7.02
N ILE A 207 -4.91 9.15 7.96
CA ILE A 207 -6.28 8.68 7.79
C ILE A 207 -7.25 9.78 8.23
N HIS A 208 -8.47 9.81 7.70
CA HIS A 208 -9.59 10.49 8.35
C HIS A 208 -10.59 9.47 8.89
N THR A 209 -11.33 9.82 9.95
CA THR A 209 -12.37 8.91 10.46
C THR A 209 -13.64 8.92 9.60
N ALA A 210 -13.75 9.88 8.67
CA ALA A 210 -14.92 10.12 7.83
C ALA A 210 -16.22 10.33 8.61
N GLY A 211 -16.10 10.81 9.85
CA GLY A 211 -17.22 11.07 10.76
C GLY A 211 -17.31 12.52 11.19
N THR A 212 -18.03 12.75 12.28
CA THR A 212 -18.17 14.07 12.89
C THR A 212 -16.87 14.48 13.56
N SER A 213 -16.42 15.70 13.29
CA SER A 213 -15.28 16.32 13.98
C SER A 213 -15.64 16.68 15.43
N CYS A 214 -14.63 16.83 16.28
CA CYS A 214 -14.80 17.27 17.67
C CYS A 214 -13.80 18.39 17.99
N THR A 215 -14.24 19.44 18.68
CA THR A 215 -13.40 20.62 19.03
C THR A 215 -13.26 20.83 20.54
N VAL A 216 -13.95 20.03 21.34
CA VAL A 216 -13.90 20.06 22.81
C VAL A 216 -13.41 18.69 23.28
N SER A 217 -12.47 18.66 24.23
CA SER A 217 -11.80 17.42 24.63
C SER A 217 -12.76 16.34 25.11
N THR A 218 -13.79 16.68 25.89
CA THR A 218 -14.80 15.72 26.36
C THR A 218 -15.59 15.09 25.20
N ASP A 219 -15.89 15.88 24.17
CA ASP A 219 -16.59 15.40 22.98
C ASP A 219 -15.66 14.49 22.16
N CYS A 220 -14.38 14.85 22.03
CA CYS A 220 -13.40 14.01 21.36
C CYS A 220 -13.19 12.66 22.06
N GLN A 221 -13.13 12.63 23.39
CA GLN A 221 -13.07 11.38 24.16
C GLN A 221 -14.29 10.49 23.87
N THR A 222 -15.48 11.09 23.79
CA THR A 222 -16.72 10.39 23.45
C THR A 222 -16.68 9.85 22.01
N VAL A 223 -16.19 10.64 21.05
CA VAL A 223 -16.04 10.21 19.66
C VAL A 223 -15.05 9.05 19.53
N VAL A 224 -13.89 9.12 20.21
CA VAL A 224 -12.89 8.04 20.21
C VAL A 224 -13.47 6.75 20.77
N ARG A 225 -14.21 6.83 21.90
CA ARG A 225 -14.90 5.68 22.49
C ARG A 225 -15.93 5.08 21.53
N ASN A 226 -16.72 5.91 20.85
CA ASN A 226 -17.70 5.44 19.87
C ASN A 226 -17.04 4.77 18.65
N ILE A 227 -15.88 5.27 18.21
CA ILE A 227 -15.08 4.63 17.15
C ILE A 227 -14.57 3.26 17.63
N GLN A 228 -14.08 3.14 18.87
CA GLN A 228 -13.70 1.84 19.44
C GLN A 228 -14.89 0.87 19.46
N SER A 229 -16.06 1.31 19.93
CA SER A 229 -17.28 0.49 19.93
C SER A 229 -17.64 0.01 18.53
N PHE A 230 -17.66 0.91 17.55
CA PHE A 230 -17.93 0.54 16.16
C PHE A 230 -16.91 -0.46 15.60
N HIS A 231 -15.62 -0.27 15.85
CA HIS A 231 -14.58 -1.18 15.36
C HIS A 231 -14.67 -2.57 15.99
N MET A 232 -14.86 -2.68 17.30
CA MET A 232 -14.90 -3.99 17.94
C MET A 232 -16.27 -4.67 17.74
N ASP A 233 -17.37 -3.96 17.95
CA ASP A 233 -18.70 -4.57 18.02
C ASP A 233 -19.30 -4.80 16.61
N THR A 234 -18.99 -3.90 15.66
CA THR A 234 -19.56 -3.96 14.30
C THR A 234 -18.57 -4.48 13.27
N ARG A 235 -17.28 -4.11 13.38
CA ARG A 235 -16.23 -4.56 12.44
C ARG A 235 -15.46 -5.79 12.91
N ASN A 236 -15.72 -6.26 14.14
CA ASN A 236 -15.04 -7.42 14.74
C ASN A 236 -13.51 -7.25 14.77
N PHE A 237 -13.04 -6.02 14.96
CA PHE A 237 -11.61 -5.74 15.17
C PHE A 237 -11.24 -6.08 16.61
N CYS A 238 -9.97 -6.39 16.83
CA CYS A 238 -9.43 -6.69 18.16
C CYS A 238 -9.39 -5.46 19.09
N ASP A 239 -9.50 -4.24 18.53
CA ASP A 239 -9.58 -2.95 19.21
C ASP A 239 -9.97 -1.83 18.20
N ILE A 240 -9.89 -0.55 18.60
CA ILE A 240 -9.87 0.59 17.71
C ILE A 240 -8.73 0.46 16.69
N GLY A 241 -9.04 0.46 15.38
CA GLY A 241 -8.04 0.14 14.36
C GLY A 241 -6.87 1.12 14.20
N TYR A 242 -6.91 2.33 14.77
CA TYR A 242 -5.87 3.35 14.60
C TYR A 242 -4.90 3.35 15.78
N HIS A 243 -3.63 3.68 15.52
CA HIS A 243 -2.62 3.83 16.57
C HIS A 243 -2.90 5.08 17.40
N PHE A 244 -3.17 6.20 16.71
CA PHE A 244 -3.51 7.47 17.34
C PHE A 244 -4.62 8.17 16.56
N LEU A 245 -5.42 8.96 17.27
CA LEU A 245 -6.43 9.83 16.70
C LEU A 245 -6.15 11.28 17.07
N VAL A 246 -6.45 12.23 16.18
CA VAL A 246 -6.21 13.66 16.42
C VAL A 246 -7.51 14.44 16.26
N GLY A 247 -7.93 15.11 17.33
CA GLY A 247 -9.12 15.95 17.35
C GLY A 247 -8.85 17.38 16.88
N GLN A 248 -9.90 18.13 16.53
CA GLN A 248 -9.80 19.56 16.23
C GLN A 248 -9.61 20.40 17.50
N ASP A 249 -9.67 19.79 18.67
CA ASP A 249 -9.22 20.37 19.95
C ASP A 249 -7.68 20.43 20.06
N GLY A 250 -6.95 19.83 19.10
CA GLY A 250 -5.50 19.69 19.14
C GLY A 250 -5.02 18.53 20.01
N GLY A 251 -5.93 17.70 20.53
CA GLY A 251 -5.62 16.54 21.36
C GLY A 251 -5.17 15.34 20.54
N VAL A 252 -4.13 14.64 21.02
CA VAL A 252 -3.73 13.32 20.52
C VAL A 252 -4.29 12.23 21.43
N TYR A 253 -5.17 11.40 20.91
CA TYR A 253 -5.84 10.33 21.63
C TYR A 253 -5.17 9.00 21.31
N GLU A 254 -4.70 8.31 22.35
CA GLU A 254 -4.11 6.98 22.23
C GLU A 254 -5.17 5.98 21.78
N GLY A 255 -5.02 5.42 20.57
CA GLY A 255 -5.77 4.27 20.09
C GLY A 255 -5.11 2.99 20.58
N VAL A 256 -4.71 2.07 19.69
CA VAL A 256 -3.90 0.89 20.09
C VAL A 256 -2.53 1.27 20.65
N GLY A 257 -2.07 2.51 20.43
CA GLY A 257 -0.80 3.02 20.96
C GLY A 257 0.40 2.55 20.14
N TRP A 258 1.61 2.60 20.73
CA TRP A 258 2.86 2.35 20.01
C TRP A 258 3.20 0.87 19.79
N HIS A 259 2.82 0.01 20.73
CA HIS A 259 3.35 -1.36 20.84
C HIS A 259 2.40 -2.46 20.34
N VAL A 260 1.24 -2.07 19.82
CA VAL A 260 0.15 -2.97 19.46
C VAL A 260 -0.20 -2.75 18.00
N GLU A 261 -0.32 -3.84 17.26
CA GLU A 261 -0.66 -3.81 15.83
C GLU A 261 -2.07 -3.21 15.64
N GLY A 262 -2.18 -2.26 14.71
CA GLY A 262 -3.46 -1.67 14.35
C GLY A 262 -4.32 -2.55 13.44
N SER A 263 -5.44 -2.00 12.98
CA SER A 263 -6.32 -2.61 11.97
C SER A 263 -6.82 -1.55 10.97
N HIS A 264 -5.94 -0.61 10.63
CA HIS A 264 -6.31 0.59 9.88
C HIS A 264 -6.06 0.47 8.37
N THR A 265 -5.05 -0.27 7.95
CA THR A 265 -4.64 -0.35 6.55
C THR A 265 -4.09 -1.74 6.25
N TYR A 266 -4.87 -2.51 5.49
CA TYR A 266 -4.55 -3.88 5.17
C TYR A 266 -3.21 -3.99 4.43
N GLY A 267 -2.29 -4.81 4.96
CA GLY A 267 -0.92 -4.98 4.43
C GLY A 267 0.12 -4.01 4.99
N PHE A 268 -0.31 -3.09 5.87
CA PHE A 268 0.57 -2.14 6.54
C PHE A 268 0.43 -2.16 8.07
N ASN A 269 -0.54 -2.88 8.63
CA ASN A 269 -0.86 -2.84 10.05
C ASN A 269 0.32 -3.19 10.98
N ASP A 270 1.23 -4.07 10.53
CA ASP A 270 2.39 -4.56 11.27
C ASP A 270 3.67 -3.73 11.07
N ILE A 271 3.66 -2.80 10.12
CA ILE A 271 4.82 -1.99 9.73
C ILE A 271 4.57 -0.47 9.72
N ALA A 272 3.33 -0.03 9.94
CA ALA A 272 2.92 1.36 9.81
C ALA A 272 2.15 1.88 11.03
N LEU A 273 2.43 3.12 11.43
CA LEU A 273 1.62 3.84 12.39
C LEU A 273 0.47 4.55 11.68
N GLY A 274 -0.76 4.10 11.93
CA GLY A 274 -1.97 4.76 11.46
C GLY A 274 -2.40 5.92 12.36
N ILE A 275 -2.36 7.15 11.84
CA ILE A 275 -2.79 8.37 12.53
C ILE A 275 -4.07 8.89 11.88
N ALA A 276 -5.18 8.85 12.62
CA ALA A 276 -6.50 9.24 12.11
C ALA A 276 -6.94 10.62 12.61
N PHE A 277 -7.16 11.55 11.68
CA PHE A 277 -7.81 12.82 12.01
C PHE A 277 -9.32 12.59 12.21
N ILE A 278 -9.85 13.03 13.34
CA ILE A 278 -11.26 12.89 13.70
C ILE A 278 -12.07 13.91 12.89
N GLY A 279 -12.75 13.45 11.85
CA GLY A 279 -13.58 14.28 10.98
C GLY A 279 -13.65 13.79 9.54
N TYR A 280 -14.25 14.62 8.68
CA TYR A 280 -14.36 14.41 7.23
C TYR A 280 -13.66 15.55 6.48
N PHE A 281 -12.52 15.24 5.85
CA PHE A 281 -11.58 16.24 5.32
C PHE A 281 -11.45 16.23 3.80
N VAL A 282 -12.56 15.98 3.09
CA VAL A 282 -12.57 16.04 1.63
C VAL A 282 -12.55 17.49 1.13
N GLU A 283 -13.40 18.34 1.68
CA GLU A 283 -13.54 19.74 1.23
C GLU A 283 -12.82 20.74 2.13
N LYS A 284 -12.84 20.51 3.44
CA LYS A 284 -12.26 21.40 4.44
C LYS A 284 -11.10 20.68 5.14
N PRO A 285 -9.96 21.36 5.36
CA PRO A 285 -8.84 20.75 6.07
C PRO A 285 -9.10 20.71 7.59
N PRO A 286 -8.33 19.90 8.34
CA PRO A 286 -8.22 20.06 9.79
C PRO A 286 -7.67 21.46 10.14
N ASN A 287 -7.95 21.93 11.35
CA ASN A 287 -7.39 23.18 11.85
C ASN A 287 -5.89 23.05 12.17
N ALA A 288 -5.24 24.19 12.38
CA ALA A 288 -3.81 24.25 12.66
C ALA A 288 -3.40 23.43 13.90
N ALA A 289 -4.21 23.44 14.96
CA ALA A 289 -3.91 22.70 16.19
C ALA A 289 -3.85 21.19 15.97
N ALA A 290 -4.78 20.63 15.19
CA ALA A 290 -4.76 19.21 14.83
C ALA A 290 -3.54 18.86 13.96
N LEU A 291 -3.21 19.70 12.98
CA LEU A 291 -2.06 19.47 12.10
C LEU A 291 -0.74 19.52 12.88
N GLU A 292 -0.58 20.49 13.78
CA GLU A 292 0.59 20.63 14.65
C GLU A 292 0.73 19.45 15.60
N ALA A 293 -0.37 19.01 16.23
CA ALA A 293 -0.38 17.85 17.11
C ALA A 293 0.06 16.55 16.42
N ALA A 294 -0.38 16.34 15.17
CA ALA A 294 0.03 15.19 14.38
C ALA A 294 1.53 15.24 14.00
N GLN A 295 2.06 16.41 13.61
CA GLN A 295 3.47 16.58 13.31
C GLN A 295 4.36 16.38 14.56
N ASP A 296 3.95 16.94 15.70
CA ASP A 296 4.63 16.74 16.99
C ASP A 296 4.63 15.27 17.40
N LEU A 297 3.53 14.55 17.15
CA LEU A 297 3.42 13.12 17.43
C LEU A 297 4.37 12.29 16.56
N ILE A 298 4.45 12.59 15.26
CA ILE A 298 5.36 11.89 14.34
C ILE A 298 6.82 12.14 14.75
N GLN A 299 7.16 13.39 15.10
CA GLN A 299 8.50 13.72 15.57
C GLN A 299 8.83 13.01 16.88
N CYS A 300 7.88 12.92 17.81
CA CYS A 300 8.02 12.15 19.04
C CYS A 300 8.27 10.67 18.74
N ALA A 301 7.54 10.07 17.80
CA ALA A 301 7.71 8.68 17.41
C ALA A 301 9.14 8.38 16.92
N VAL A 302 9.74 9.31 16.16
CA VAL A 302 11.14 9.19 15.72
C VAL A 302 12.12 9.29 16.90
N VAL A 303 11.93 10.29 17.77
CA VAL A 303 12.82 10.54 18.92
C VAL A 303 12.81 9.39 19.92
N GLU A 304 11.64 8.81 20.17
CA GLU A 304 11.45 7.69 21.11
C GLU A 304 11.76 6.32 20.48
N GLY A 305 12.08 6.27 19.18
CA GLY A 305 12.44 5.04 18.47
C GLY A 305 11.25 4.13 18.11
N TYR A 306 10.03 4.65 18.12
CA TYR A 306 8.84 3.95 17.60
C TYR A 306 8.74 4.00 16.07
N LEU A 307 9.40 4.99 15.45
CA LEU A 307 9.40 5.21 14.00
C LEU A 307 10.83 5.38 13.52
N THR A 308 11.18 4.74 12.41
CA THR A 308 12.53 4.88 11.83
C THR A 308 12.77 6.32 11.36
N PRO A 309 13.98 6.90 11.49
CA PRO A 309 14.26 8.27 11.05
C PRO A 309 14.02 8.52 9.55
N ASN A 310 14.14 7.48 8.71
CA ASN A 310 13.90 7.52 7.27
C ASN A 310 12.49 7.02 6.88
N TYR A 311 11.50 7.19 7.75
CA TYR A 311 10.13 6.72 7.50
C TYR A 311 9.52 7.30 6.23
N LEU A 312 8.49 6.64 5.72
CA LEU A 312 7.68 7.12 4.61
C LEU A 312 6.32 7.59 5.14
N LEU A 313 5.92 8.82 4.79
CA LEU A 313 4.61 9.36 5.11
C LEU A 313 3.72 9.29 3.88
N VAL A 314 2.52 8.75 4.05
CA VAL A 314 1.53 8.59 2.98
C VAL A 314 0.13 8.93 3.47
N GLY A 315 -0.74 9.32 2.54
CA GLY A 315 -2.18 9.28 2.76
C GLY A 315 -2.71 7.85 2.65
N HIS A 316 -3.80 7.53 3.34
CA HIS A 316 -4.47 6.23 3.20
C HIS A 316 -4.82 5.88 1.74
N SER A 317 -5.15 6.89 0.92
CA SER A 317 -5.43 6.78 -0.52
C SER A 317 -4.22 6.39 -1.35
N ASP A 318 -3.00 6.60 -0.86
CA ASP A 318 -1.76 6.24 -1.55
C ASP A 318 -1.41 4.77 -1.40
N VAL A 319 -2.17 3.98 -0.64
CA VAL A 319 -1.87 2.57 -0.39
C VAL A 319 -3.11 1.67 -0.47
N VAL A 320 -4.30 2.28 -0.43
CA VAL A 320 -5.59 1.61 -0.60
C VAL A 320 -6.48 2.49 -1.49
N ASN A 321 -7.27 1.87 -2.37
CA ASN A 321 -8.23 2.59 -3.22
C ASN A 321 -9.44 3.10 -2.39
N ILE A 322 -9.22 4.14 -1.60
CA ILE A 322 -10.18 4.79 -0.72
C ILE A 322 -9.98 6.31 -0.73
N LEU A 323 -11.02 7.06 -0.39
CA LEU A 323 -10.97 8.54 -0.38
C LEU A 323 -10.17 9.13 0.80
N SER A 324 -10.03 8.38 1.90
CA SER A 324 -9.26 8.81 3.08
C SER A 324 -7.82 9.15 2.68
N PRO A 325 -7.16 10.19 3.23
CA PRO A 325 -7.60 11.06 4.33
C PRO A 325 -8.51 12.22 3.90
N GLY A 326 -9.02 12.20 2.67
CA GLY A 326 -9.80 13.27 2.06
C GLY A 326 -8.90 14.31 1.39
N GLN A 327 -9.37 14.85 0.27
CA GLN A 327 -8.56 15.70 -0.61
C GLN A 327 -7.95 16.93 0.08
N ALA A 328 -8.71 17.61 0.94
CA ALA A 328 -8.21 18.81 1.63
C ALA A 328 -7.07 18.50 2.60
N LEU A 329 -7.16 17.40 3.36
CA LEU A 329 -6.08 16.95 4.23
C LEU A 329 -4.91 16.38 3.42
N TYR A 330 -5.19 15.60 2.38
CA TYR A 330 -4.19 15.05 1.48
C TYR A 330 -3.28 16.14 0.88
N ASN A 331 -3.87 17.23 0.40
CA ASN A 331 -3.14 18.37 -0.16
C ASN A 331 -2.18 19.04 0.84
N ILE A 332 -2.44 18.92 2.14
CA ILE A 332 -1.59 19.48 3.19
C ILE A 332 -0.47 18.51 3.52
N ILE A 333 -0.78 17.24 3.77
CA ILE A 333 0.25 16.25 4.12
C ILE A 333 1.24 16.02 2.99
N SER A 334 0.86 16.28 1.73
CA SER A 334 1.78 16.22 0.58
C SER A 334 2.92 17.23 0.64
N THR A 335 2.80 18.24 1.51
CA THR A 335 3.83 19.24 1.78
C THR A 335 4.70 18.91 3.00
N TRP A 336 4.36 17.86 3.76
CA TRP A 336 5.09 17.50 4.96
C TRP A 336 6.42 16.82 4.65
N PRO A 337 7.41 16.90 5.56
CA PRO A 337 8.61 16.07 5.47
C PRO A 337 8.25 14.59 5.34
N HIS A 338 9.08 13.84 4.63
CA HIS A 338 8.92 12.40 4.40
C HIS A 338 7.67 11.98 3.61
N PHE A 339 6.86 12.92 3.09
CA PHE A 339 5.74 12.56 2.22
C PHE A 339 6.24 11.91 0.93
N LYS A 340 5.60 10.80 0.55
CA LYS A 340 5.88 10.05 -0.66
C LYS A 340 4.62 9.80 -1.47
N HIS A 341 4.77 9.86 -2.78
CA HIS A 341 3.70 9.88 -3.78
C HIS A 341 3.62 8.60 -4.60
#